data_AF-A0AAD1Y1X6-F1
#
_entry.id   AF-A0AAD1Y1X6-F1
#
_cell.length_a   1.000
_cell.length_b   1.000
_cell.length_c   1.000
_cell.angle_alpha   90.00
_cell.angle_beta   90.00
_cell.angle_gamma   90.00
#
_symmetry.space_group_name_H-M   'P 1'
#
loop_
_entity.id
_entity.type
_entity.pdbx_description
1 polymer ?
#
loop_
_entity_poly.entity_id
_entity_poly.type
_entity_poly.pdbx_seq_one_letter_code
_entity_poly.pdbx_strand_id
1 'polypeptide(L)'
;MSGSAFTLVFYYIPEDKDDLKIPNAYAIPKDVNEITLNDIESFFPFKEKFHFRFQFQHGDQVVWLDLNKKNVKVPQYKNKIIMKVSREVKKDLEKDLSSHSDHPDKATESLFNL
;
A
#
# COMPACT_ATOMS: atom_id res chain seq x y z
N MET A 1 3.34 33.49 16.40
CA MET A 1 2.39 32.67 15.63
C MET A 1 2.88 31.23 15.66
N SER A 2 2.49 30.44 16.66
CA SER A 2 2.78 29.00 16.69
C SER A 2 1.68 28.31 15.89
N GLY A 3 1.77 28.34 14.56
CA GLY A 3 0.92 27.47 13.74
C GLY A 3 1.19 26.04 14.15
N SER A 4 0.16 25.25 14.47
CA SER A 4 0.31 23.84 14.79
C SER A 4 1.12 23.17 13.68
N ALA A 5 2.34 22.71 14.00
CA ALA A 5 3.19 22.06 13.02
C ALA A 5 2.49 20.78 12.57
N PHE A 6 2.22 20.69 11.27
CA PHE A 6 1.74 19.47 10.64
C PHE A 6 2.85 18.92 9.76
N THR A 7 2.84 17.61 9.58
CA THR A 7 3.76 16.90 8.69
C THR A 7 2.98 16.43 7.48
N LEU A 8 3.50 16.69 6.28
CA LEU A 8 3.04 16.03 5.06
C LEU A 8 3.66 14.65 4.96
N VAL A 9 2.80 13.65 4.82
CA VAL A 9 3.18 12.27 4.54
C VAL A 9 2.88 12.01 3.05
N PHE A 10 3.91 11.61 2.31
CA PHE A 10 3.82 11.33 0.88
C PHE A 10 3.61 9.85 0.65
N TYR A 11 2.75 9.48 -0.29
CA TYR A 11 2.47 8.09 -0.61
C TYR A 11 2.17 7.88 -2.09
N TYR A 12 2.28 6.63 -2.53
CA TYR A 12 1.79 6.17 -3.82
C TYR A 12 1.28 4.74 -3.67
N ILE A 13 0.24 4.41 -4.43
CA ILE A 13 -0.36 3.08 -4.54
C ILE A 13 -0.09 2.57 -5.97
N PRO A 14 0.92 1.69 -6.17
CA PRO A 14 1.23 1.14 -7.50
C PRO A 14 0.02 0.52 -8.20
N GLU A 15 -0.86 -0.12 -7.44
CA GLU A 15 -2.09 -0.77 -7.91
C GLU A 15 -3.08 0.23 -8.51
N ASP A 16 -3.05 1.49 -8.06
CA ASP A 16 -3.89 2.58 -8.57
C ASP A 16 -3.21 3.34 -9.73
N LYS A 17 -2.04 2.86 -10.19
CA LYS A 17 -1.18 3.47 -11.22
C LYS A 17 -0.63 4.84 -10.85
N ASP A 18 -0.42 5.09 -9.55
CA ASP A 18 0.26 6.29 -9.07
C ASP A 18 1.73 6.34 -9.55
N ASP A 19 2.20 7.54 -9.90
CA ASP A 19 3.62 7.78 -10.21
C ASP A 19 4.37 8.21 -8.95
N LEU A 20 5.43 7.49 -8.61
CA LEU A 20 6.34 7.83 -7.51
C LEU A 20 6.93 9.24 -7.62
N LYS A 21 7.10 9.78 -8.83
CA LYS A 21 7.64 11.13 -9.06
C LYS A 21 6.65 12.23 -8.68
N ILE A 22 5.35 11.92 -8.63
CA ILE A 22 4.26 12.84 -8.31
C ILE A 22 3.38 12.18 -7.23
N PRO A 23 3.90 12.03 -6.00
CA PRO A 23 3.20 11.27 -4.96
C PRO A 23 1.97 12.01 -4.45
N ASN A 24 0.97 11.25 -4.02
CA ASN A 24 -0.13 11.74 -3.21
C ASN A 24 0.38 12.17 -1.83
N ALA A 25 -0.36 13.04 -1.14
CA ALA A 25 0.02 13.50 0.19
C ALA A 25 -1.19 13.72 1.11
N TYR A 26 -0.99 13.52 2.42
CA TYR A 26 -1.94 13.89 3.46
C TYR A 26 -1.21 14.47 4.68
N ALA A 27 -1.92 15.24 5.50
CA ALA A 27 -1.35 15.94 6.64
C ALA A 27 -1.64 15.20 7.95
N ILE A 28 -0.62 15.07 8.81
CA ILE A 28 -0.76 14.62 10.20
C ILE A 28 -0.44 15.81 11.10
N PRO A 29 -1.30 16.19 12.07
CA PRO A 29 -1.09 17.33 12.96
C PRO A 29 -0.11 16.99 14.09
N LYS A 30 1.09 16.52 13.73
CA LYS A 30 2.20 16.16 14.61
C LYS A 30 3.53 16.54 13.97
N ASP A 31 4.54 16.74 14.82
CA ASP A 31 5.92 16.85 14.37
C ASP A 31 6.39 15.55 13.70
N VAL A 32 7.22 15.68 12.66
CA VAL A 32 7.73 14.53 11.88
C VAL A 32 8.46 13.50 12.75
N ASN A 33 9.07 13.94 13.85
CA ASN A 33 9.80 13.08 14.79
C ASN A 33 8.91 12.37 15.81
N GLU A 34 7.62 12.66 15.83
CA GLU A 34 6.63 12.09 16.76
C GLU A 34 5.65 11.14 16.09
N ILE A 35 5.65 11.07 14.76
CA ILE A 35 4.71 10.24 14.00
C ILE A 35 5.04 8.76 14.16
N THR A 36 4.03 8.01 14.61
CA THR A 36 4.08 6.56 14.79
C THR A 36 3.36 5.82 13.67
N LEU A 37 3.58 4.50 13.54
CA LEU A 37 2.79 3.66 12.63
C LEU A 37 1.29 3.76 12.93
N ASN A 38 0.90 3.84 14.20
CA ASN A 38 -0.49 4.05 14.59
C ASN A 38 -1.07 5.35 14.02
N ASP A 39 -0.29 6.42 13.97
CA ASP A 39 -0.71 7.69 13.39
C ASP A 39 -0.86 7.59 11.87
N ILE A 40 0.08 6.91 11.19
CA ILE A 40 -0.02 6.62 9.76
C ILE A 40 -1.35 5.93 9.46
N GLU A 41 -1.66 4.84 10.16
CA GLU A 41 -2.90 4.07 9.98
C GLU A 41 -4.16 4.90 10.29
N SER A 42 -4.13 5.70 11.36
CA SER A 42 -5.30 6.45 11.83
C SER A 42 -5.67 7.63 10.94
N PHE A 43 -4.68 8.27 10.31
CA PHE A 43 -4.87 9.44 9.45
C PHE A 43 -4.89 9.11 7.96
N PHE A 44 -4.62 7.86 7.57
CA PHE A 44 -4.61 7.47 6.15
C PHE A 44 -6.03 7.69 5.54
N PRO A 45 -6.14 8.32 4.35
CA PRO A 45 -7.43 8.77 3.84
C PRO A 45 -8.38 7.64 3.39
N PHE A 46 -7.87 6.41 3.27
CA PHE A 46 -8.65 5.26 2.83
C PHE A 46 -9.03 4.35 4.02
N LYS A 47 -10.25 3.81 3.99
CA LYS A 47 -10.82 2.97 5.06
C LYS A 47 -10.50 1.48 4.94
N GLU A 48 -9.81 1.07 3.87
CA GLU A 48 -9.43 -0.32 3.63
C GLU A 48 -8.17 -0.71 4.41
N LYS A 49 -7.83 -2.01 4.38
CA LYS A 49 -6.55 -2.48 4.92
C LYS A 49 -5.45 -2.35 3.88
N PHE A 50 -4.34 -1.76 4.30
CA PHE A 50 -3.17 -1.56 3.48
C PHE A 50 -1.91 -2.02 4.20
N HIS A 51 -0.91 -2.37 3.41
CA HIS A 51 0.44 -2.62 3.86
C HIS A 51 1.33 -1.41 3.56
N PHE A 52 1.83 -0.74 4.60
CA PHE A 52 2.66 0.46 4.50
C PHE A 52 4.14 0.11 4.51
N ARG A 53 4.89 0.55 3.49
CA ARG A 53 6.36 0.45 3.45
C ARG A 53 6.98 1.84 3.38
N PHE A 54 8.02 2.08 4.16
CA PHE A 54 8.62 3.40 4.32
C PHE A 54 9.95 3.49 3.61
N GLN A 55 10.18 4.55 2.83
CA GLN A 55 11.49 4.79 2.23
C GLN A 55 12.50 5.12 3.34
N PHE A 56 13.65 4.45 3.33
CA PHE A 56 14.67 4.58 4.36
C PHE A 56 16.08 4.49 3.76
N GLN A 57 17.01 5.29 4.28
CA GLN A 57 18.43 5.23 3.92
C GLN A 57 19.16 4.31 4.91
N HIS A 58 19.69 3.19 4.42
CA HIS A 58 20.53 2.27 5.19
C HIS A 58 21.93 2.20 4.57
N GLY A 59 22.90 2.87 5.20
CA GLY A 59 24.22 3.07 4.59
C GLY A 59 24.08 3.85 3.29
N ASP A 60 24.58 3.30 2.19
CA ASP A 60 24.49 3.89 0.84
C ASP A 60 23.24 3.44 0.06
N GLN A 61 22.41 2.56 0.63
CA GLN A 61 21.23 2.01 -0.04
C GLN A 61 19.93 2.69 0.41
N VAL A 62 19.03 2.89 -0.55
CA VAL A 62 17.65 3.30 -0.29
C VAL A 62 16.75 2.06 -0.37
N VAL A 63 16.06 1.76 0.73
CA VAL A 63 15.21 0.56 0.86
C VAL A 63 13.78 0.94 1.24
N TRP A 64 12.86 0.00 1.04
CA TRP A 64 11.50 0.05 1.58
C TRP A 64 11.47 -0.79 2.85
N LEU A 65 11.21 -0.15 4.00
CA LEU A 65 11.16 -0.79 5.30
C LEU A 65 9.72 -1.04 5.74
N ASP A 66 9.47 -2.25 6.25
CA ASP A 66 8.19 -2.65 6.81
C ASP A 66 8.25 -2.53 8.34
N LEU A 67 7.16 -2.08 8.97
CA LEU A 67 7.05 -1.97 10.42
C LEU A 67 5.95 -2.90 10.94
N ASN A 68 6.20 -3.54 12.08
CA ASN A 68 5.28 -4.52 12.68
C ASN A 68 4.74 -4.14 14.07
N LYS A 69 5.04 -2.93 14.56
CA LYS A 69 4.62 -2.45 15.88
C LYS A 69 3.98 -1.07 15.75
N LYS A 70 2.78 -0.90 16.27
CA LYS A 70 2.00 0.35 16.13
C LYS A 70 2.64 1.58 16.79
N ASN A 71 3.27 1.40 17.96
CA ASN A 71 3.79 2.51 18.76
C ASN A 71 5.23 2.91 18.44
N VAL A 72 5.78 2.45 17.31
CA VAL A 72 7.14 2.84 16.88
C VAL A 72 7.06 4.05 15.96
N LYS A 73 8.04 4.93 16.09
CA LYS A 73 8.23 6.06 15.18
C LYS A 73 8.53 5.55 13.78
N VAL A 74 7.97 6.19 12.77
CA VAL A 74 8.19 5.79 11.38
C VAL A 74 9.54 6.31 10.85
N PRO A 75 10.19 5.57 9.94
CA PRO A 75 11.40 6.04 9.29
C PRO A 75 11.16 7.31 8.48
N GLN A 76 12.20 8.15 8.44
CA GLN A 76 12.25 9.32 7.58
C GLN A 76 13.33 9.14 6.51
N TYR A 77 13.09 9.71 5.34
CA TYR A 77 14.08 9.86 4.28
C TYR A 77 14.20 11.34 3.92
N LYS A 78 15.39 11.91 4.13
CA LYS A 78 15.66 13.35 3.91
C LYS A 78 14.62 14.25 4.60
N ASN A 79 14.33 13.98 5.87
CA ASN A 79 13.35 14.70 6.71
C ASN A 79 11.90 14.67 6.16
N LYS A 80 11.56 13.63 5.39
CA LYS A 80 10.21 13.39 4.87
C LYS A 80 9.79 11.96 5.18
N ILE A 81 8.49 11.74 5.26
CA ILE A 81 7.91 10.40 5.32
C ILE A 81 7.38 10.09 3.91
N ILE A 82 7.97 9.09 3.27
CA ILE A 82 7.59 8.65 1.92
C ILE A 82 7.21 7.18 2.00
N MET A 83 6.01 6.86 1.54
CA MET A 83 5.45 5.51 1.64
C MET A 83 5.16 4.91 0.27
N LYS A 84 5.46 3.62 0.14
CA LYS A 84 4.80 2.75 -0.84
C LYS A 84 3.67 2.04 -0.12
N VAL A 85 2.46 2.14 -0.65
CA VAL A 85 1.28 1.56 -0.03
C VAL A 85 0.75 0.47 -0.95
N SER A 86 0.55 -0.73 -0.42
CA SER A 86 -0.03 -1.85 -1.17
C SER A 86 -1.38 -2.25 -0.60
N ARG A 87 -2.32 -2.61 -1.48
CA ARG A 87 -3.65 -3.09 -1.06
C ARG A 87 -3.53 -4.51 -0.50
N GLU A 88 -4.19 -4.79 0.63
CA GLU A 88 -4.34 -6.18 1.07
C GLU A 88 -5.35 -6.90 0.17
N VAL A 89 -4.91 -7.89 -0.59
CA VAL A 89 -5.82 -8.76 -1.34
C VAL A 89 -6.47 -9.74 -0.37
N LYS A 90 -7.81 -9.71 -0.27
CA LYS A 90 -8.54 -10.74 0.45
C LYS A 90 -8.37 -12.08 -0.29
N LYS A 91 -7.80 -13.08 0.38
CA LYS A 91 -7.60 -14.44 -0.16
C LYS A 91 -8.90 -15.11 -0.64
N ASP A 92 -10.05 -14.60 -0.22
CA ASP A 92 -11.36 -15.18 -0.56
C ASP A 92 -11.78 -14.93 -2.02
N LEU A 93 -11.13 -14.00 -2.74
CA LEU A 93 -11.41 -13.72 -4.16
C LEU A 93 -10.65 -14.61 -5.16
N GLU A 94 -9.65 -15.38 -4.72
CA GLU A 94 -8.93 -16.31 -5.61
C GLU A 94 -9.72 -17.61 -5.88
N LYS A 95 -10.74 -17.92 -5.06
CA LYS A 95 -11.58 -19.11 -5.22
C LYS A 95 -12.61 -18.99 -6.35
N ASP A 96 -13.04 -17.77 -6.67
CA ASP A 96 -14.09 -17.56 -7.68
C ASP A 96 -13.51 -17.50 -9.11
N LEU A 97 -12.22 -17.18 -9.27
CA LEU A 97 -11.54 -17.18 -10.57
C LEU A 97 -10.90 -18.53 -10.92
N SER A 98 -10.64 -19.40 -9.93
CA SER A 98 -10.09 -20.75 -10.14
C SER A 98 -11.15 -21.84 -10.34
N SER A 99 -12.44 -21.52 -10.18
CA SER A 99 -13.55 -22.49 -10.34
C SER A 99 -14.20 -22.46 -11.74
N HIS A 100 -13.69 -21.66 -12.68
CA HIS A 100 -14.27 -21.53 -14.04
C HIS A 100 -13.43 -22.12 -15.18
N SER A 101 -12.40 -22.93 -14.90
CA SER A 101 -11.56 -23.53 -15.95
C SER A 101 -11.57 -25.06 -16.04
N ASP A 102 -12.38 -25.78 -15.26
CA ASP A 102 -12.43 -27.24 -15.33
C ASP A 102 -13.82 -27.76 -15.71
N HIS A 103 -14.23 -27.54 -16.97
CA HIS A 103 -15.13 -28.47 -17.65
C HIS A 103 -14.75 -28.58 -19.14
N PRO A 104 -14.29 -29.75 -19.61
CA PRO A 104 -14.29 -30.03 -21.04
C PRO A 104 -15.75 -30.25 -21.48
N ASP A 105 -16.26 -29.35 -22.32
CA ASP A 105 -17.55 -29.55 -23.00
C ASP A 105 -17.51 -30.85 -23.82
N LYS A 106 -18.02 -31.93 -23.24
CA LYS A 106 -18.40 -33.14 -23.97
C LYS A 106 -19.74 -32.90 -24.67
N ALA A 107 -19.73 -32.09 -25.73
CA ALA A 107 -20.84 -32.00 -26.67
C ALA A 107 -20.36 -31.41 -28.01
N THR A 108 -19.44 -32.08 -28.71
CA THR A 108 -19.15 -31.75 -30.11
C THR A 108 -18.71 -32.94 -30.97
N GLU A 109 -19.02 -34.17 -30.57
CA GLU A 109 -18.90 -35.35 -31.42
C GLU A 109 -20.28 -35.90 -31.78
N SER A 110 -21.00 -35.22 -32.69
CA SER A 110 -22.08 -35.85 -33.47
C SER A 110 -22.39 -35.20 -34.82
N LEU A 111 -21.56 -34.27 -35.31
CA LEU A 111 -21.78 -33.61 -36.62
C LEU A 111 -20.71 -33.89 -37.68
N PHE A 112 -19.80 -34.83 -37.43
CA PHE A 112 -18.87 -35.32 -38.45
C PHE A 112 -18.81 -36.85 -38.41
N ASN A 113 -19.86 -37.50 -38.89
CA ASN A 113 -19.74 -38.72 -39.66
C ASN A 113 -20.99 -38.87 -40.54
N LEU A 114 -20.71 -39.01 -41.83
CA LEU A 114 -21.63 -39.28 -42.93
C LEU A 114 -22.56 -40.47 -42.65
#